data_AF-A0A2V8SKU9-F1
#
_entry.id   AF-A0A2V8SKU9-F1
#
_cell.length_a   1.000
_cell.length_b   1.000
_cell.length_c   1.000
_cell.angle_alpha   90.00
_cell.angle_beta   90.00
_cell.angle_gamma   90.00
#
_symmetry.space_group_name_H-M   'P 1'
#
loop_
_entity.id
_entity.type
_entity.pdbx_description
1 polymer ?
#
loop_
_entity_poly.entity_id
_entity_poly.type
_entity_poly.pdbx_seq_one_letter_code
_entity_poly.pdbx_strand_id
1 'polypeptide(L)'
;MSNNPTVSDIFRRALEIRTAEPSGTYAQLKVRLLSELSGKPLPETAFLTIPEYDNIAPEEDWTAGLPIVLRGIQNNDWNDVVHGIIISLEQVENYPKQSGREDDPAKEWRNRGKSIAEAEDKVMEKWMPEELMAMAKQAVKK
;
A
#
# COMPACT_ATOMS: atom_id res chain seq x y z
N MET A 1 22.02 -12.85 6.46
CA MET A 1 20.70 -12.27 6.80
C MET A 1 20.98 -11.20 7.83
N SER A 2 20.98 -9.92 7.45
CA SER A 2 21.17 -8.80 8.37
C SER A 2 20.04 -8.83 9.41
N ASN A 3 20.38 -8.81 10.71
CA ASN A 3 19.41 -8.73 11.81
C ASN A 3 18.73 -7.35 11.91
N ASN A 4 18.75 -6.57 10.82
CA ASN A 4 18.23 -5.22 10.78
C ASN A 4 16.71 -5.27 10.55
N PRO A 5 15.90 -4.60 11.37
CA PRO A 5 14.47 -4.53 11.16
C PRO A 5 14.19 -3.85 9.81
N THR A 6 13.35 -4.46 8.97
CA THR A 6 12.93 -3.83 7.72
C THR A 6 11.78 -2.85 7.96
N VAL A 7 11.57 -1.92 7.04
CA VAL A 7 10.43 -0.98 7.08
C VAL A 7 9.10 -1.73 7.10
N SER A 8 9.01 -2.83 6.33
CA SER A 8 7.85 -3.71 6.32
C SER A 8 7.59 -4.39 7.67
N ASP A 9 8.63 -4.83 8.37
CA ASP A 9 8.48 -5.46 9.69
C ASP A 9 8.01 -4.45 10.75
N ILE A 10 8.52 -3.23 10.69
CA ILE A 10 8.08 -2.13 11.57
C ILE A 10 6.61 -1.80 11.31
N PHE A 11 6.19 -1.77 10.04
CA PHE A 11 4.78 -1.54 9.68
C PHE A 11 3.87 -2.66 10.20
N ARG A 12 4.24 -3.94 10.01
CA ARG A 12 3.50 -5.08 10.57
C ARG A 12 3.41 -5.00 12.09
N ARG A 13 4.51 -4.64 12.76
CA ARG A 13 4.52 -4.46 14.20
C ARG A 13 3.58 -3.36 14.66
N ALA A 14 3.50 -2.26 13.92
CA ALA A 14 2.55 -1.18 14.19
C ALA A 14 1.08 -1.67 14.09
N LEU A 15 0.77 -2.48 13.08
CA LEU A 15 -0.55 -3.11 12.91
C LEU A 15 -0.89 -4.08 14.04
N GLU A 16 0.07 -4.90 14.50
CA GLU A 16 -0.14 -5.82 15.62
C GLU A 16 -0.52 -5.07 16.90
N ILE A 17 0.20 -3.99 17.19
CA ILE A 17 -0.10 -3.14 18.35
C ILE A 17 -1.49 -2.51 18.21
N ARG A 18 -1.85 -2.06 17.00
CA ARG A 18 -3.19 -1.51 16.74
C ARG A 18 -4.31 -2.52 16.87
N THR A 19 -4.07 -3.75 16.44
CA THR A 19 -5.04 -4.84 16.57
C THR A 19 -5.23 -5.23 18.03
N ALA A 20 -4.15 -5.23 18.82
CA ALA A 20 -4.20 -5.49 20.25
C ALA A 20 -4.88 -4.36 21.04
N GLU A 21 -4.69 -3.10 20.62
CA GLU A 21 -5.26 -1.91 21.27
C GLU A 21 -5.98 -0.99 20.26
N PRO A 22 -7.20 -1.35 19.81
CA PRO A 22 -7.93 -0.59 18.78
C PRO A 22 -8.32 0.82 19.21
N SER A 23 -8.50 1.05 20.52
CA SER A 23 -8.84 2.36 21.10
C SER A 23 -7.60 3.23 21.41
N GLY A 24 -6.39 2.72 21.17
CA GLY A 24 -5.16 3.47 21.40
C GLY A 24 -5.05 4.71 20.50
N THR A 25 -4.35 5.74 20.97
CA THR A 25 -4.03 6.91 20.14
C THR A 25 -2.74 6.67 19.34
N TYR A 26 -2.60 7.27 18.16
CA TYR A 26 -1.37 7.19 17.37
C TYR A 26 -0.13 7.71 18.14
N ALA A 27 -0.33 8.65 19.06
CA ALA A 27 0.73 9.15 19.93
C ALA A 27 1.25 8.05 20.89
N GLN A 28 0.37 7.24 21.46
CA GLN A 28 0.76 6.10 22.31
C GLN A 28 1.47 5.01 21.50
N LEU A 29 0.98 4.74 20.28
CA LEU A 29 1.62 3.83 19.33
C LEU A 29 3.06 4.29 19.01
N LYS A 30 3.26 5.59 18.75
CA LYS A 30 4.59 6.18 18.52
C LYS A 30 5.55 5.91 19.66
N VAL A 31 5.12 6.19 20.90
CA VAL A 31 5.96 6.00 22.09
C VAL A 31 6.36 4.54 22.26
N ARG A 32 5.43 3.61 22.03
CA ARG A 32 5.68 2.17 22.15
C ARG A 32 6.61 1.64 21.06
N LEU A 33 6.43 2.06 19.81
CA LEU A 33 7.33 1.69 18.73
C LEU A 33 8.74 2.25 18.96
N LEU A 34 8.85 3.49 19.41
CA LEU A 34 10.13 4.11 19.75
C LEU A 34 10.83 3.39 20.90
N SER A 35 10.12 2.94 21.93
CA SER A 35 10.74 2.19 23.01
C SER A 35 11.21 0.80 22.58
N GLU A 36 10.50 0.13 21.67
CA GLU A 36 10.88 -1.20 21.14
C GLU A 36 12.02 -1.16 20.10
N LEU A 37 12.19 -0.02 19.42
CA LEU A 37 13.14 0.15 18.32
C LEU A 37 14.36 1.00 18.71
N SER A 38 14.26 1.82 19.75
CA SER A 38 15.41 2.60 20.23
C SER A 38 16.53 1.66 20.68
N GLY A 39 17.72 1.85 20.10
CA GLY A 39 18.89 0.99 20.31
C GLY A 39 19.08 -0.12 19.29
N LYS A 40 18.17 -0.32 18.33
CA LYS A 40 18.37 -1.20 17.17
C LYS A 40 19.00 -0.44 16.00
N PRO A 41 19.77 -1.13 15.12
CA PRO A 41 20.23 -0.54 13.87
C PRO A 41 19.02 -0.14 13.00
N LEU A 42 19.16 0.99 12.30
CA LEU A 42 18.11 1.47 11.40
C LEU A 42 17.93 0.54 10.19
N PRO A 43 16.74 0.56 9.57
CA PRO A 43 16.47 -0.19 8.35
C PRO A 43 17.39 0.26 7.21
N GLU A 44 17.78 -0.68 6.36
CA GLU A 44 18.51 -0.37 5.13
C GLU A 44 17.57 0.27 4.10
N THR A 45 18.04 1.30 3.40
CA THR A 45 17.27 1.99 2.34
C THR A 45 16.91 1.07 1.18
N ALA A 46 17.68 -0.01 0.98
CA ALA A 46 17.39 -1.05 -0.02
C ALA A 46 16.03 -1.75 0.20
N PHE A 47 15.48 -1.70 1.43
CA PHE A 47 14.22 -2.32 1.80
C PHE A 47 13.18 -1.30 2.28
N LEU A 48 13.21 -0.09 1.70
CA LEU A 48 12.20 0.96 1.93
C LEU A 48 10.87 0.62 1.23
N THR A 49 10.17 -0.39 1.75
CA THR A 49 8.90 -0.86 1.20
C THR A 49 7.90 -1.14 2.32
N ILE A 50 6.62 -0.87 2.05
CA ILE A 50 5.49 -1.31 2.86
C ILE A 50 4.80 -2.43 2.07
N PRO A 51 4.27 -3.48 2.74
CA PRO A 51 3.48 -4.50 2.05
C PRO A 51 2.31 -3.86 1.28
N GLU A 52 1.96 -4.41 0.12
CA GLU A 52 0.89 -3.87 -0.71
C GLU A 52 -0.46 -3.91 0.01
N TYR A 53 -1.16 -2.77 0.03
CA TYR A 53 -2.51 -2.62 0.58
C TYR A 53 -3.50 -2.08 -0.45
N ASP A 54 -3.27 -2.37 -1.74
CA ASP A 54 -4.14 -2.02 -2.88
C ASP A 54 -5.54 -2.63 -2.80
N ASN A 55 -5.79 -3.52 -1.84
CA ASN A 55 -7.13 -3.98 -1.54
C ASN A 55 -7.85 -3.06 -0.53
N ILE A 56 -7.17 -2.15 0.17
CA ILE A 56 -7.73 -1.30 1.24
C ILE A 56 -7.66 0.18 0.87
N ALA A 57 -6.50 0.64 0.42
CA ALA A 57 -6.21 2.04 0.06
C ALA A 57 -5.38 2.08 -1.23
N PRO A 58 -5.42 3.18 -2.01
CA PRO A 58 -4.55 3.35 -3.17
C PRO A 58 -3.08 3.41 -2.75
N GLU A 59 -2.19 3.10 -3.69
CA GLU A 59 -0.72 3.11 -3.49
C GLU A 59 -0.21 4.41 -2.86
N GLU A 60 -0.73 5.55 -3.31
CA GLU A 60 -0.37 6.87 -2.80
C GLU A 60 -0.59 7.02 -1.29
N ASP A 61 -1.64 6.39 -0.76
CA ASP A 61 -2.02 6.50 0.65
C ASP A 61 -1.22 5.56 1.54
N TRP A 62 -1.05 4.30 1.14
CA TRP A 62 -0.29 3.35 1.96
C TRP A 62 1.24 3.56 1.87
N THR A 63 1.73 4.23 0.83
CA THR A 63 3.14 4.65 0.70
C THR A 63 3.43 6.07 1.21
N ALA A 64 2.41 6.84 1.60
CA ALA A 64 2.54 8.27 1.97
C ALA A 64 3.63 8.56 3.01
N GLY A 65 3.89 7.62 3.92
CA GLY A 65 4.90 7.73 4.96
C GLY A 65 6.34 7.45 4.53
N LEU A 66 6.57 6.77 3.40
CA LEU A 66 7.90 6.32 2.97
C LEU A 66 8.93 7.46 2.79
N PRO A 67 8.57 8.65 2.25
CA PRO A 67 9.52 9.77 2.16
C PRO A 67 10.02 10.23 3.54
N ILE A 68 9.16 10.17 4.56
CA ILE A 68 9.54 10.53 5.95
C ILE A 68 10.40 9.42 6.56
N VAL A 69 10.09 8.16 6.27
CA VAL A 69 10.94 7.03 6.68
C VAL A 69 12.34 7.16 6.09
N LEU A 70 12.44 7.45 4.78
CA LEU A 70 13.72 7.67 4.11
C LEU A 70 14.50 8.82 4.77
N ARG A 71 13.84 9.94 5.04
CA ARG A 71 14.45 11.08 5.75
C ARG A 71 14.98 10.66 7.12
N GLY A 72 14.21 9.90 7.88
CA GLY A 72 14.63 9.38 9.18
C GLY A 72 15.84 8.45 9.09
N ILE A 73 15.89 7.57 8.09
CA ILE A 73 17.05 6.71 7.84
C ILE A 73 18.29 7.54 7.50
N GLN A 74 18.16 8.53 6.61
CA GLN A 74 19.26 9.41 6.20
C GLN A 74 19.79 10.26 7.36
N ASN A 75 18.91 10.70 8.26
CA ASN A 75 19.26 11.51 9.42
C ASN A 75 19.59 10.69 10.68
N ASN A 76 19.54 9.37 10.60
CA ASN A 76 19.73 8.46 11.72
C ASN A 76 18.76 8.73 12.90
N ASP A 77 17.51 9.08 12.58
CA ASP A 77 16.45 9.44 13.54
C ASP A 77 15.26 8.47 13.49
N TRP A 78 15.11 7.70 14.56
CA TRP A 78 13.99 6.78 14.75
C TRP A 78 12.64 7.51 14.89
N ASN A 79 12.61 8.77 15.35
CA ASN A 79 11.36 9.52 15.46
C ASN A 79 10.71 9.74 14.10
N ASP A 80 11.52 10.12 13.10
CA ASP A 80 11.06 10.31 11.73
C ASP A 80 10.65 8.98 11.09
N VAL A 81 11.44 7.91 11.30
CA VAL A 81 11.09 6.57 10.81
C VAL A 81 9.73 6.11 11.36
N VAL A 82 9.55 6.15 12.67
CA VAL A 82 8.28 5.74 13.30
C VAL A 82 7.15 6.67 12.89
N HIS A 83 7.40 7.97 12.75
CA HIS A 83 6.40 8.92 12.31
C HIS A 83 5.90 8.63 10.88
N GLY A 84 6.80 8.34 9.95
CA GLY A 84 6.43 7.94 8.59
C GLY A 84 5.57 6.67 8.58
N ILE A 85 5.95 5.66 9.35
CA ILE A 85 5.14 4.42 9.49
C ILE A 85 3.73 4.72 9.98
N ILE A 86 3.60 5.61 10.98
CA ILE A 86 2.29 5.99 11.51
C ILE A 86 1.44 6.71 10.48
N ILE A 87 2.02 7.57 9.64
CA ILE A 87 1.28 8.25 8.57
C ILE A 87 0.69 7.24 7.60
N SER A 88 1.51 6.33 7.08
CA SER A 88 1.03 5.27 6.18
C SER A 88 -0.07 4.42 6.84
N LEU A 89 0.09 4.08 8.13
CA LEU A 89 -0.90 3.32 8.88
C LEU A 89 -2.21 4.09 9.05
N GLU A 90 -2.12 5.38 9.39
CA GLU A 90 -3.27 6.25 9.56
C GLU A 90 -4.05 6.39 8.25
N GLN A 91 -3.36 6.55 7.11
CA GLN A 91 -4.02 6.59 5.81
C GLN A 91 -4.73 5.28 5.51
N VAL A 92 -4.08 4.12 5.72
CA VAL A 92 -4.71 2.81 5.52
C VAL A 92 -5.93 2.61 6.43
N GLU A 93 -5.87 3.03 7.69
CA GLU A 93 -6.98 2.88 8.66
C GLU A 93 -8.13 3.86 8.41
N ASN A 94 -7.83 5.08 7.97
CA ASN A 94 -8.83 6.13 7.80
C ASN A 94 -9.45 6.12 6.41
N TYR A 95 -8.74 5.61 5.39
CA TYR A 95 -9.22 5.58 4.03
C TYR A 95 -10.59 4.88 3.92
N PRO A 96 -10.83 3.68 4.47
CA PRO A 96 -12.15 3.04 4.41
C PRO A 96 -13.25 3.84 5.11
N LYS A 97 -12.90 4.58 6.18
CA LYS A 97 -13.86 5.41 6.94
C LYS A 97 -14.28 6.66 6.17
N GLN A 98 -13.37 7.22 5.37
CA GLN A 98 -13.57 8.47 4.62
C GLN A 98 -14.06 8.23 3.19
N SER A 99 -13.61 7.15 2.57
CA SER A 99 -13.80 6.82 1.15
C SER A 99 -15.20 6.29 0.82
N GLY A 100 -16.10 6.14 1.80
CA GLY A 100 -17.47 5.67 1.56
C GLY A 100 -17.54 4.20 1.10
N ARG A 101 -18.53 3.85 0.26
CA ARG A 101 -18.80 2.46 -0.18
C ARG A 101 -17.57 1.77 -0.74
N GLU A 102 -17.28 0.56 -0.27
CA GLU A 102 -16.13 -0.23 -0.74
C GLU A 102 -16.20 -0.57 -2.24
N ASP A 103 -17.40 -0.77 -2.76
CA ASP A 103 -17.69 -1.19 -4.14
C ASP A 103 -17.94 -0.01 -5.09
N ASP A 104 -17.53 1.20 -4.71
CA ASP A 104 -17.73 2.38 -5.54
C ASP A 104 -16.95 2.26 -6.88
N PRO A 105 -17.64 2.24 -8.04
CA PRO A 105 -17.01 2.14 -9.35
C PRO A 105 -16.13 3.36 -9.70
N ALA A 106 -16.22 4.47 -8.96
CA ALA A 106 -15.31 5.61 -9.08
C ALA A 106 -13.90 5.30 -8.52
N LYS A 107 -13.72 4.22 -7.74
CA LYS A 107 -12.43 3.77 -7.21
C LYS A 107 -11.66 3.00 -8.28
N GLU A 108 -11.14 3.74 -9.27
CA GLU A 108 -10.43 3.16 -10.42
C GLU A 108 -9.25 2.26 -10.01
N TRP A 109 -8.55 2.59 -8.92
CA TRP A 109 -7.43 1.80 -8.40
C TRP A 109 -7.83 0.38 -7.94
N ARG A 110 -9.09 0.16 -7.54
CA ARG A 110 -9.62 -1.18 -7.20
C ARG A 110 -10.13 -1.93 -8.43
N ASN A 111 -10.41 -1.23 -9.53
CA ASN A 111 -11.10 -1.79 -10.69
C ASN A 111 -10.13 -2.50 -11.64
N ARG A 112 -9.66 -3.69 -11.24
CA ARG A 112 -8.75 -4.54 -12.04
C ARG A 112 -9.32 -4.93 -13.41
N GLY A 113 -10.65 -4.86 -13.58
CA GLY A 113 -11.31 -5.16 -14.85
C GLY A 113 -10.92 -4.20 -15.99
N LYS A 114 -10.61 -2.93 -15.69
CA LYS A 114 -10.21 -1.94 -16.69
C LYS A 114 -8.85 -2.28 -17.30
N SER A 115 -7.89 -2.67 -16.47
CA SER A 115 -6.55 -3.10 -16.93
C SER A 115 -6.57 -4.44 -17.66
N ILE A 116 -7.44 -5.37 -17.25
CA ILE A 116 -7.62 -6.66 -17.93
C ILE A 116 -8.23 -6.43 -19.32
N ALA A 117 -9.29 -5.62 -19.43
CA ALA A 117 -9.91 -5.29 -20.71
C ALA A 117 -8.92 -4.60 -21.67
N GLU A 118 -8.10 -3.66 -21.18
CA GLU A 118 -7.10 -2.98 -22.02
C GLU A 118 -5.96 -3.92 -22.47
N ALA A 119 -5.57 -4.89 -21.63
CA ALA A 119 -4.60 -5.91 -21.99
C ALA A 119 -5.18 -6.92 -22.98
N GLU A 120 -6.44 -7.34 -22.79
CA GLU A 120 -7.18 -8.19 -23.71
C GLU A 120 -7.31 -7.50 -25.07
N ASP A 121 -7.74 -6.23 -25.13
CA ASP A 121 -7.86 -5.47 -26.37
C ASP A 121 -6.53 -5.42 -27.16
N LYS A 122 -5.40 -5.16 -26.48
CA LYS A 122 -4.07 -5.14 -27.12
C LYS A 122 -3.65 -6.53 -27.64
N VAL A 123 -4.02 -7.60 -26.94
CA VAL A 123 -3.73 -8.98 -27.38
C VAL A 123 -4.61 -9.37 -28.55
N MET A 124 -5.91 -9.03 -28.49
CA MET A 124 -6.86 -9.26 -29.57
C MET A 124 -6.45 -8.51 -30.84
N GLU A 125 -6.03 -7.25 -30.73
CA GLU A 125 -5.55 -6.45 -31.87
C GLU A 125 -4.24 -7.01 -32.46
N LYS A 126 -3.32 -7.47 -31.60
CA LYS A 126 -2.01 -7.98 -32.05
C LYS A 126 -2.07 -9.35 -32.70
N TRP A 127 -2.97 -10.23 -32.26
CA TRP A 127 -2.94 -11.65 -32.65
C TRP A 127 -4.20 -12.12 -33.38
N MET A 128 -5.27 -11.32 -33.41
CA MET A 128 -6.50 -11.67 -34.11
C MET A 128 -6.64 -10.89 -35.42
N PRO A 129 -6.67 -11.59 -36.58
CA PRO A 129 -6.97 -10.97 -37.86
C PRO A 129 -8.32 -10.21 -37.84
N GLU A 130 -8.39 -9.08 -38.56
CA GLU A 130 -9.57 -8.21 -38.61
C GLU A 130 -10.86 -8.95 -39.00
N GLU A 131 -10.76 -9.96 -39.86
CA GLU A 131 -11.90 -10.79 -40.28
C GLU A 131 -12.50 -11.59 -39.12
N LEU A 132 -11.67 -12.15 -38.22
CA LEU A 132 -12.14 -12.89 -37.05
C LEU A 132 -12.73 -11.95 -35.98
N MET A 133 -12.16 -10.75 -35.82
CA MET A 133 -12.72 -9.69 -34.96
C MET A 133 -14.11 -9.25 -35.45
N ALA A 134 -14.31 -9.12 -36.75
CA ALA A 134 -15.60 -8.78 -37.34
C ALA A 134 -16.66 -9.87 -37.09
N MET A 135 -16.29 -11.15 -37.20
CA MET A 135 -17.18 -12.28 -36.90
C MET A 135 -17.52 -12.36 -35.40
N ALA A 136 -16.55 -12.15 -34.51
CA ALA A 136 -16.77 -12.12 -33.07
C ALA A 136 -17.75 -11.01 -32.66
N LYS A 137 -17.60 -9.79 -33.21
CA LYS A 137 -18.53 -8.67 -32.97
C LYS A 137 -19.95 -8.94 -33.47
N GLN A 138 -20.12 -9.75 -34.52
CA GLN A 138 -21.43 -10.18 -35.01
C GLN A 138 -22.06 -11.26 -34.14
N ALA A 139 -21.25 -12.16 -33.56
CA ALA A 139 -21.74 -13.24 -32.69
C ALA A 139 -22.26 -12.75 -31.33
N VAL A 140 -21.67 -11.68 -30.77
CA VAL A 140 -22.09 -11.07 -29.48
C VAL A 140 -23.40 -10.28 -29.59
N LYS A 141 -23.85 -9.92 -30.80
CA LYS A 141 -25.09 -9.16 -31.05
C LYS A 141 -26.36 -10.02 -31.15
N LYS A 142 -26.29 -11.31 -30.83
CA LYS A 142 -27.43 -12.25 -30.85
C LYS A 142 -27.87 -12.65 -29.46
#